data_AF-A0A661SQE8-F1
#
_entry.id   AF-A0A661SQE8-F1
#
_cell.length_a   1.000
_cell.length_b   1.000
_cell.length_c   1.000
_cell.angle_alpha   90.00
_cell.angle_beta   90.00
_cell.angle_gamma   90.00
#
_symmetry.space_group_name_H-M   'P 1'
#
loop_
_entity.id
_entity.type
_entity.pdbx_description
1 polymer ?
#
loop_
_entity_poly.entity_id
_entity_poly.type
_entity_poly.pdbx_seq_one_letter_code
_entity_poly.pdbx_strand_id
1 'polypeptide(L)'
;MTKPMTPEAAGRIQKAAAKKHGGNVPKNDFAARAQKAAAKNPAKTSMTSEAAARIQSSTAKKHGGNVPKDSFASRAQSQAAKNSNRKK
;
A
#
# COMPACT_ATOMS: atom_id res chain seq x y z
N MET A 1 -7.32 -14.96 11.89
CA MET A 1 -7.07 -13.74 11.09
C MET A 1 -5.60 -13.35 11.25
N THR A 2 -4.73 -13.70 10.29
CA THR A 2 -3.30 -13.37 10.36
C THR A 2 -3.09 -11.89 10.00
N LYS A 3 -2.48 -11.12 10.90
CA LYS A 3 -2.17 -9.70 10.66
C LYS A 3 -0.99 -9.62 9.66
N PRO A 4 -1.08 -8.84 8.58
CA PRO A 4 0.01 -8.72 7.62
C PRO A 4 1.24 -8.05 8.27
N MET A 5 2.43 -8.49 7.86
CA MET A 5 3.70 -7.90 8.30
C MET A 5 3.75 -6.40 7.95
N THR A 6 3.91 -5.54 8.94
CA THR A 6 4.02 -4.08 8.74
C THR A 6 5.48 -3.65 8.60
N PRO A 7 5.75 -2.51 7.92
CA PRO A 7 7.10 -1.96 7.82
C PRO A 7 7.75 -1.69 9.18
N GLU A 8 6.97 -1.24 10.15
CA GLU A 8 7.45 -0.97 11.52
C GLU A 8 7.86 -2.27 12.24
N ALA A 9 7.04 -3.32 12.15
CA ALA A 9 7.37 -4.62 12.73
C ALA A 9 8.62 -5.22 12.07
N ALA A 10 8.76 -5.10 10.74
CA ALA A 10 9.95 -5.53 10.02
C ALA A 10 11.20 -4.74 10.44
N GLY A 11 11.08 -3.43 10.68
CA GLY A 11 12.19 -2.59 11.18
C GLY A 11 12.69 -3.05 12.56
N ARG A 12 11.78 -3.40 13.46
CA ARG A 12 12.15 -3.96 14.78
C ARG A 12 12.88 -5.30 14.65
N ILE A 13 12.42 -6.19 13.76
CA ILE A 13 13.05 -7.48 13.47
C ILE A 13 14.46 -7.28 12.89
N GLN A 14 14.62 -6.33 11.96
CA GLN A 14 15.92 -6.01 11.37
C GLN A 14 16.91 -5.48 12.41
N LYS A 15 16.48 -4.56 13.28
CA LYS A 15 17.34 -4.01 14.35
C LYS A 15 17.87 -5.12 15.27
N ALA A 16 17.02 -6.08 15.63
CA ALA A 16 17.43 -7.21 16.46
C ALA A 16 18.44 -8.13 15.75
N ALA A 17 18.23 -8.43 14.46
CA ALA A 17 19.15 -9.24 13.66
C ALA A 17 20.50 -8.53 13.45
N ALA A 18 20.48 -7.25 13.08
CA ALA A 18 21.68 -6.44 12.91
C ALA A 18 22.51 -6.38 14.21
N LYS A 19 21.86 -6.29 15.38
CA LYS A 19 22.55 -6.33 16.68
C LYS A 19 23.27 -7.67 16.92
N LYS A 20 22.75 -8.79 16.40
CA LYS A 20 23.38 -10.11 16.52
C LYS A 20 24.50 -10.35 15.50
N HIS A 21 24.48 -9.65 14.37
CA HIS A 21 25.38 -9.85 13.23
C HIS A 21 26.29 -8.64 12.97
N GLY A 22 26.59 -7.85 14.01
CA GLY A 22 27.56 -6.75 13.91
C GLY A 22 27.16 -5.64 12.93
N GLY A 23 25.87 -5.37 12.80
CA GLY A 23 25.31 -4.38 11.88
C GLY A 23 24.93 -4.92 10.50
N ASN A 24 25.33 -6.16 10.16
CA ASN A 24 25.01 -6.76 8.88
C ASN A 24 23.75 -7.65 8.98
N VAL A 25 22.92 -7.70 7.94
CA VAL A 25 21.78 -8.63 7.86
C VAL A 25 21.94 -9.46 6.59
N PRO A 26 22.21 -10.78 6.71
CA PRO A 26 22.39 -11.64 5.55
C PRO A 26 21.14 -11.70 4.67
N LYS A 27 21.32 -11.73 3.34
CA LYS A 27 20.22 -11.72 2.36
C LYS A 27 19.26 -12.91 2.47
N ASN A 28 19.72 -14.02 3.04
CA ASN A 28 18.93 -15.25 3.25
C ASN A 28 18.35 -15.36 4.67
N ASP A 29 18.61 -14.37 5.53
CA ASP A 29 18.13 -14.37 6.90
C ASP A 29 16.64 -14.00 6.99
N PHE A 30 16.00 -14.41 8.09
CA PHE A 30 14.60 -14.13 8.38
C PHE A 30 14.30 -12.64 8.33
N ALA A 31 15.20 -11.77 8.82
CA ALA A 31 15.02 -10.32 8.77
C ALA A 31 14.96 -9.77 7.34
N ALA A 32 15.79 -10.27 6.42
CA ALA A 32 15.74 -9.89 5.00
C ALA A 32 14.44 -10.35 4.34
N ARG A 33 13.97 -11.57 4.67
CA ARG A 33 12.66 -12.07 4.21
C ARG A 33 11.50 -11.26 4.79
N ALA A 34 11.59 -10.85 6.06
CA ALA A 34 10.59 -10.02 6.72
C ALA A 34 10.48 -8.64 6.09
N GLN A 35 11.61 -8.00 5.78
CA GLN A 35 11.66 -6.75 5.02
C GLN A 35 11.08 -6.92 3.62
N LYS A 36 11.43 -7.99 2.90
CA LYS A 36 10.87 -8.28 1.58
C LYS A 36 9.36 -8.52 1.65
N ALA A 37 8.87 -9.19 2.69
CA ALA A 37 7.45 -9.40 2.90
C ALA A 37 6.71 -8.11 3.24
N ALA A 38 7.31 -7.21 4.04
CA ALA A 38 6.76 -5.88 4.32
C ALA A 38 6.82 -4.93 3.11
N ALA A 39 7.83 -5.04 2.24
CA ALA A 39 7.89 -4.31 0.98
C ALA A 39 6.89 -4.85 -0.06
N LYS A 40 6.69 -6.18 -0.07
CA LYS A 40 5.74 -6.87 -0.96
C LYS A 40 4.29 -6.75 -0.47
N ASN A 41 4.08 -6.55 0.82
CA ASN A 41 2.85 -6.04 1.39
C ASN A 41 3.00 -4.53 1.61
N PRO A 42 2.93 -3.70 0.55
CA PRO A 42 2.73 -2.28 0.79
C PRO A 42 1.46 -2.22 1.62
N ALA A 43 1.58 -1.77 2.87
CA ALA A 43 0.45 -1.69 3.77
C ALA A 43 -0.64 -0.85 3.06
N LYS A 44 -1.64 -1.56 2.49
CA LYS A 44 -2.54 -1.10 1.42
C LYS A 44 -1.81 -0.65 0.15
N THR A 45 -2.13 -1.27 -0.99
CA THR A 45 -2.24 -0.53 -2.25
C THR A 45 -3.30 0.56 -2.05
N SER A 46 -2.86 1.71 -1.54
CA SER A 46 -3.70 2.88 -1.37
C SER A 46 -4.13 3.33 -2.75
N MET A 47 -5.43 3.51 -2.94
CA MET A 47 -5.97 4.10 -4.16
C MET A 47 -5.26 5.44 -4.40
N THR A 48 -4.52 5.56 -5.51
CA THR A 48 -3.82 6.78 -5.89
C THR A 48 -4.77 7.69 -6.67
N SER A 49 -4.50 8.99 -6.65
CA SER A 49 -5.27 9.97 -7.43
C SER A 49 -5.26 9.65 -8.92
N GLU A 50 -4.11 9.25 -9.46
CA GLU A 50 -3.95 8.87 -10.86
C GLU A 50 -4.76 7.61 -11.21
N ALA A 51 -4.70 6.56 -10.38
CA ALA A 51 -5.50 5.35 -10.61
C ALA A 51 -7.00 5.67 -10.55
N ALA A 52 -7.43 6.48 -9.57
CA ALA A 52 -8.82 6.91 -9.46
C ALA A 52 -9.30 7.73 -10.67
N ALA A 53 -8.45 8.62 -11.22
CA ALA A 53 -8.76 9.39 -12.43
C ALA A 53 -8.95 8.48 -13.66
N ARG A 54 -8.10 7.47 -13.82
CA ARG A 54 -8.24 6.46 -14.90
C ARG A 54 -9.56 5.69 -14.78
N ILE A 55 -9.90 5.25 -13.57
CA ILE A 55 -11.17 4.55 -13.28
C ILE A 55 -12.37 5.46 -13.59
N GLN A 56 -12.30 6.73 -13.18
CA GLN A 56 -13.34 7.72 -13.47
C GLN A 56 -13.52 7.92 -14.98
N SER A 57 -12.43 8.14 -15.72
CA SER A 57 -12.48 8.34 -17.17
C SER A 57 -13.12 7.15 -17.90
N SER A 58 -12.72 5.92 -17.55
CA SER A 58 -13.29 4.71 -18.16
C SER A 58 -14.79 4.58 -17.87
N THR A 59 -15.21 4.91 -16.65
CA THR A 59 -16.62 4.86 -16.25
C THR A 59 -17.44 5.94 -16.96
N ALA A 60 -16.95 7.19 -16.97
CA ALA A 60 -17.60 8.30 -17.66
C ALA A 60 -17.81 8.01 -19.15
N LYS A 61 -16.80 7.45 -19.83
CA LYS A 61 -16.93 7.05 -21.24
C LYS A 61 -18.06 6.03 -21.48
N LYS A 62 -18.31 5.12 -20.53
CA LYS A 62 -19.39 4.12 -20.63
C LYS A 62 -20.77 4.67 -20.30
N HIS A 63 -20.85 5.82 -19.62
CA HIS A 63 -22.09 6.40 -19.11
C HIS A 63 -22.35 7.81 -19.66
N GLY A 64 -21.92 8.08 -20.90
CA GLY A 64 -22.21 9.35 -21.60
C GLY A 64 -21.59 10.58 -20.95
N GLY A 65 -20.44 10.43 -20.29
CA GLY A 65 -19.74 11.51 -19.57
C GLY A 65 -20.03 11.55 -18.07
N ASN A 66 -21.01 10.79 -17.57
CA ASN A 66 -21.39 10.81 -16.16
C ASN A 66 -20.78 9.66 -15.35
N VAL A 67 -20.58 9.89 -14.05
CA VAL A 67 -20.18 8.85 -13.10
C VAL A 67 -21.30 8.67 -12.07
N PRO A 68 -21.93 7.49 -11.98
CA PRO A 68 -23.00 7.28 -11.02
C PRO A 68 -22.51 7.40 -9.56
N LYS A 69 -23.31 8.04 -8.71
CA LYS A 69 -23.01 8.37 -7.30
C LYS A 69 -22.55 7.16 -6.45
N ASP A 70 -23.08 5.98 -6.70
CA ASP A 70 -22.76 4.76 -5.95
C ASP A 70 -21.88 3.76 -6.73
N SER A 71 -21.32 4.20 -7.85
CA SER A 71 -20.41 3.39 -8.65
C SER A 71 -19.06 3.15 -7.96
N PHE A 72 -18.35 2.12 -8.43
CA PHE A 72 -16.98 1.85 -8.03
C PHE A 72 -16.05 3.07 -8.24
N ALA A 73 -16.25 3.86 -9.30
CA ALA A 73 -15.46 5.04 -9.57
C ALA A 73 -15.60 6.13 -8.49
N SER A 74 -16.83 6.40 -8.05
CA SER A 74 -17.11 7.34 -6.95
C SER A 74 -16.42 6.91 -5.65
N ARG A 75 -16.44 5.60 -5.35
CA ARG A 75 -15.74 5.02 -4.20
C ARG A 75 -14.22 5.15 -4.36
N ALA A 76 -13.67 4.89 -5.55
CA ALA A 76 -12.25 5.02 -5.83
C ALA A 76 -11.76 6.45 -5.59
N GLN A 77 -12.49 7.47 -6.06
CA GLN A 77 -12.15 8.87 -5.82
C GLN A 77 -12.19 9.23 -4.33
N SER A 78 -13.23 8.80 -3.61
CA SER A 78 -13.33 9.03 -2.15
C SER A 78 -12.13 8.43 -1.40
N GLN A 79 -11.72 7.21 -1.77
CA GLN A 79 -10.57 6.56 -1.13
C GLN A 79 -9.25 7.24 -1.51
N ALA A 80 -9.09 7.71 -2.74
CA ALA A 80 -7.91 8.49 -3.14
C ALA A 80 -7.80 9.79 -2.34
N ALA A 81 -8.90 10.54 -2.19
CA ALA A 81 -8.96 11.77 -1.41
C ALA A 81 -8.63 11.54 0.09
N LYS A 82 -9.14 10.45 0.67
CA LYS A 82 -8.79 10.05 2.05
C LYS A 82 -7.31 9.68 2.18
N ASN A 83 -6.72 9.07 1.16
CA ASN A 83 -5.31 8.69 1.18
C ASN A 83 -4.40 9.90 0.99
N SER A 84 -4.79 10.90 0.19
CA SER A 84 -4.04 12.17 0.09
C SER A 84 -4.06 12.95 1.41
N ASN A 85 -5.18 12.94 2.14
CA ASN A 85 -5.27 13.56 3.47
C ASN A 85 -4.42 12.87 4.54
N ARG A 86 -4.04 11.60 4.35
CA ARG A 86 -3.14 10.88 5.26
C ARG A 86 -1.66 11.06 4.91
N LYS A 87 -1.36 11.65 3.75
CA LYS A 87 -0.01 11.87 3.23
C LYS A 87 0.42 13.35 3.35
N LYS A 88 -0.42 14.20 3.94
CA LYS A 88 -0.15 15.60 4.27
C LYS A 88 0.10 15.71 5.77
#